data_AF-A0AA37B1F4-F1
#
_entry.id   AF-A0AA37B1F4-F1
#
_cell.length_a   1.000
_cell.length_b   1.000
_cell.length_c   1.000
_cell.angle_alpha   90.00
_cell.angle_beta   90.00
_cell.angle_gamma   90.00
#
_symmetry.space_group_name_H-M   'P 1'
#
loop_
_entity.id
_entity.type
_entity.pdbx_description
1 polymer ?
#
loop_
_entity_poly.entity_id
_entity_poly.type
_entity_poly.pdbx_seq_one_letter_code
_entity_poly.pdbx_strand_id
1 'polypeptide(L)'
;MNVQAKHTVGYLLVLVSVPALLACSSAIPTHSALKLESSSQVLGERVIANARLNADGENSGLTPYQLVQAQFGSNAAESPDRFSGDHQGVAHIEEHRDPEIGPYFRFILHRDADGHKGKFIDRQRNEIKIYGGSPDKLKGYENSVFEYSWKFRISEQMQVTNKFTHLFQLKAVGGEDSMPIITLTGNTRNGKSGIEVRHSPLVKTNVLARNDWHLVQGQWLEAVVKAQYSDQGWFSLSLTRLSDGHQIFNLHENNLDMWRGNTSKHFVRPKWGIYRSTVEAHKLKPETHVDFANFQVKQFANK
;
A
#
# COMPACT_ATOMS: atom_id res chain seq x y z
N MET A 1 -51.88 -58.20 -51.57
CA MET A 1 -51.30 -57.65 -50.32
C MET A 1 -52.24 -56.53 -49.86
N ASN A 2 -53.44 -56.86 -49.36
CA ASN A 2 -53.86 -56.94 -47.93
C ASN A 2 -53.47 -55.72 -47.08
N VAL A 3 -54.31 -54.99 -46.33
CA VAL A 3 -55.74 -54.61 -46.25
C VAL A 3 -55.87 -53.79 -44.93
N GLN A 4 -56.80 -52.82 -44.86
CA GLN A 4 -57.38 -52.16 -43.65
C GLN A 4 -56.47 -51.27 -42.78
N ALA A 5 -56.95 -50.40 -41.89
CA ALA A 5 -58.12 -49.52 -41.73
C ALA A 5 -58.00 -48.90 -40.31
N LYS A 6 -58.61 -47.72 -40.11
CA LYS A 6 -59.39 -47.33 -38.90
C LYS A 6 -58.70 -46.96 -37.56
N HIS A 7 -59.26 -45.88 -37.00
CA HIS A 7 -59.81 -45.68 -35.64
C HIS A 7 -59.17 -44.68 -34.65
N THR A 8 -60.13 -43.98 -34.01
CA THR A 8 -60.17 -42.91 -33.01
C THR A 8 -60.05 -43.44 -31.57
N VAL A 9 -60.23 -42.53 -30.58
CA VAL A 9 -60.52 -42.66 -29.12
C VAL A 9 -59.29 -42.34 -28.26
N GLY A 10 -59.30 -41.57 -27.16
CA GLY A 10 -60.33 -41.05 -26.24
C GLY A 10 -59.86 -41.24 -24.77
N TYR A 11 -60.62 -40.72 -23.79
CA TYR A 11 -60.46 -40.74 -22.30
C TYR A 11 -59.67 -39.55 -21.71
N LEU A 12 -60.19 -38.62 -20.89
CA LEU A 12 -61.20 -38.54 -19.79
C LEU A 12 -60.71 -38.99 -18.40
N LEU A 13 -60.60 -38.05 -17.45
CA LEU A 13 -60.70 -38.24 -15.98
C LEU A 13 -60.98 -36.85 -15.33
N VAL A 14 -62.22 -36.51 -14.92
CA VAL A 14 -62.89 -36.72 -13.61
C VAL A 14 -62.18 -35.95 -12.47
N LEU A 15 -62.66 -34.75 -12.04
CA LEU A 15 -63.60 -34.45 -10.91
C LEU A 15 -63.04 -34.92 -9.54
N VAL A 16 -63.02 -34.19 -8.42
CA VAL A 16 -64.09 -33.48 -7.67
C VAL A 16 -63.44 -32.55 -6.60
N SER A 17 -64.18 -31.50 -6.22
CA SER A 17 -64.10 -30.55 -5.08
C SER A 17 -64.08 -31.21 -3.67
N VAL A 18 -63.98 -30.61 -2.47
CA VAL A 18 -64.36 -29.31 -1.84
C VAL A 18 -63.55 -29.16 -0.48
N PRO A 19 -63.88 -28.32 0.55
CA PRO A 19 -63.06 -27.21 1.09
C PRO A 19 -62.62 -27.38 2.57
N ALA A 20 -62.01 -26.35 3.21
CA ALA A 20 -62.04 -26.03 4.66
C ALA A 20 -60.96 -24.96 4.98
N LEU A 21 -61.28 -23.76 5.47
CA LEU A 21 -61.64 -23.29 6.84
C LEU A 21 -60.49 -22.53 7.51
N LEU A 22 -60.81 -21.32 7.99
CA LEU A 22 -59.97 -20.47 8.84
C LEU A 22 -59.78 -21.11 10.23
N ALA A 23 -58.59 -20.91 10.80
CA ALA A 23 -58.42 -20.85 12.25
C ALA A 23 -57.28 -19.89 12.63
N CYS A 24 -57.60 -18.87 13.43
CA CYS A 24 -56.63 -18.12 14.21
C CYS A 24 -56.11 -19.02 15.34
N SER A 25 -54.81 -18.96 15.62
CA SER A 25 -54.29 -19.45 16.90
C SER A 25 -53.10 -18.61 17.38
N SER A 26 -53.09 -18.50 18.70
CA SER A 26 -52.34 -17.65 19.61
C SER A 26 -50.86 -18.03 19.74
N ALA A 27 -50.07 -17.01 20.07
CA ALA A 27 -48.64 -17.03 20.30
C ALA A 27 -48.18 -17.95 21.44
N ILE A 28 -46.98 -18.53 21.26
CA ILE A 28 -46.09 -19.09 22.30
C ILE A 28 -44.68 -18.52 22.00
N PRO A 29 -43.90 -18.13 23.02
CA PRO A 29 -42.80 -17.18 22.85
C PRO A 29 -41.55 -17.86 22.28
N THR A 30 -40.97 -17.22 21.27
CA THR A 30 -39.62 -17.55 20.78
C THR A 30 -38.60 -17.15 21.84
N HIS A 31 -37.70 -18.06 22.19
CA HIS A 31 -36.47 -17.76 22.90
C HIS A 31 -35.79 -16.52 22.27
N SER A 32 -35.80 -15.41 23.01
CA SER A 32 -34.94 -14.28 22.73
C SER A 32 -33.51 -14.73 23.00
N ALA A 33 -32.83 -15.19 21.95
CA ALA A 33 -31.38 -15.19 21.94
C ALA A 33 -30.98 -13.71 22.01
N LEU A 34 -30.55 -13.28 23.19
CA LEU A 34 -29.86 -12.00 23.39
C LEU A 34 -28.70 -11.98 22.39
N LYS A 35 -28.91 -11.24 21.30
CA LYS A 35 -27.87 -10.88 20.36
C LYS A 35 -26.96 -9.95 21.14
N LEU A 36 -25.89 -10.50 21.69
CA LEU A 36 -24.78 -9.70 22.20
C LEU A 36 -24.22 -8.99 20.98
N GLU A 37 -24.71 -7.78 20.73
CA GLU A 37 -24.03 -6.86 19.84
C GLU A 37 -22.68 -6.61 20.48
N SER A 38 -21.64 -7.20 19.90
CA SER A 38 -20.27 -6.84 20.21
C SER A 38 -20.08 -5.42 19.71
N SER A 39 -20.44 -4.45 20.54
CA SER A 39 -19.95 -3.09 20.44
C SER A 39 -18.43 -3.18 20.61
N SER A 40 -17.70 -3.25 19.50
CA SER A 40 -16.28 -2.97 19.51
C SER A 40 -16.13 -1.50 19.89
N GLN A 41 -15.91 -1.24 21.18
CA GLN A 41 -15.53 0.06 21.68
C GLN A 41 -14.20 0.46 21.01
N VAL A 42 -14.26 1.28 19.97
CA VAL A 42 -13.09 2.00 19.45
C VAL A 42 -12.83 3.18 20.38
N LEU A 43 -12.20 2.91 21.53
CA LEU A 43 -11.77 3.93 22.49
C LEU A 43 -10.41 4.52 22.07
N GLY A 44 -10.45 5.69 21.41
CA GLY A 44 -9.58 6.84 21.72
C GLY A 44 -8.15 6.89 21.17
N GLU A 45 -7.99 7.07 19.85
CA GLU A 45 -6.76 7.65 19.27
C GLU A 45 -7.08 9.06 18.72
N ARG A 46 -6.69 10.12 19.43
CA ARG A 46 -6.92 11.51 18.99
C ARG A 46 -5.88 11.90 17.95
N VAL A 47 -6.31 12.14 16.70
CA VAL A 47 -5.44 12.70 15.64
C VAL A 47 -5.11 14.15 15.97
N ILE A 48 -3.82 14.48 16.04
CA ILE A 48 -3.31 15.84 16.35
C ILE A 48 -2.68 16.53 15.15
N ALA A 49 -2.31 15.77 14.11
CA ALA A 49 -1.88 16.32 12.84
C ALA A 49 -2.29 15.40 11.69
N ASN A 50 -2.55 15.98 10.53
CA ASN A 50 -2.86 15.24 9.32
C ASN A 50 -2.34 15.97 8.06
N ALA A 51 -2.05 15.19 7.03
CA ALA A 51 -1.71 15.63 5.68
C ALA A 51 -2.21 14.60 4.66
N ARG A 52 -2.73 15.08 3.53
CA ARG A 52 -3.16 14.26 2.39
C ARG A 52 -2.45 14.72 1.13
N LEU A 53 -1.96 13.78 0.34
CA LEU A 53 -1.44 14.04 -1.00
C LEU A 53 -2.22 13.16 -1.97
N ASN A 54 -2.98 13.80 -2.86
CA ASN A 54 -3.75 13.15 -3.90
C ASN A 54 -3.31 13.70 -5.26
N ALA A 55 -3.32 12.85 -6.27
CA ALA A 55 -3.31 13.30 -7.66
C ALA A 55 -4.63 14.05 -7.95
N ASP A 56 -4.58 15.01 -8.85
CA ASP A 56 -5.76 15.66 -9.41
C ASP A 56 -6.12 15.14 -10.82
N GLY A 57 -5.19 14.41 -11.44
CA GLY A 57 -5.35 13.68 -12.68
C GLY A 57 -4.75 14.41 -13.88
N GLU A 58 -4.58 13.70 -15.00
CA GLU A 58 -3.94 14.24 -16.20
C GLU A 58 -4.48 15.62 -16.59
N ASN A 59 -3.56 16.58 -16.75
CA ASN A 59 -3.84 17.94 -17.24
C ASN A 59 -4.99 18.65 -16.52
N SER A 60 -5.28 18.29 -15.26
CA SER A 60 -6.47 18.76 -14.53
C SER A 60 -6.16 19.93 -13.60
N GLY A 61 -4.91 20.08 -13.14
CA GLY A 61 -4.53 21.17 -12.25
C GLY A 61 -3.02 21.37 -12.14
N LEU A 62 -2.50 21.13 -10.94
CA LEU A 62 -1.08 21.30 -10.65
C LEU A 62 -0.30 20.12 -11.24
N THR A 63 0.97 20.32 -11.58
CA THR A 63 1.83 19.20 -11.96
C THR A 63 2.03 18.25 -10.77
N PRO A 64 2.41 16.98 -11.01
CA PRO A 64 2.66 16.01 -9.94
C PRO A 64 3.67 16.53 -8.89
N TYR A 65 4.72 17.20 -9.37
CA TYR A 65 5.73 17.81 -8.51
C TYR A 65 5.17 18.97 -7.70
N GLN A 66 4.30 19.82 -8.27
CA GLN A 66 3.67 20.92 -7.54
C GLN A 66 2.73 20.41 -6.45
N LEU A 67 1.97 19.34 -6.70
CA LEU A 67 1.12 18.68 -5.68
C LEU A 67 1.97 18.15 -4.51
N VAL A 68 3.05 17.43 -4.83
CA VAL A 68 4.00 16.93 -3.82
C VAL A 68 4.63 18.07 -3.02
N GLN A 69 5.06 19.14 -3.71
CA GLN A 69 5.70 20.29 -3.06
C GLN A 69 4.74 21.04 -2.14
N ALA A 70 3.50 21.23 -2.56
CA ALA A 70 2.47 21.90 -1.76
C ALA A 70 2.22 21.16 -0.44
N GLN A 71 2.24 19.83 -0.45
CA GLN A 71 1.92 19.04 0.73
C GLN A 71 3.13 18.70 1.61
N PHE A 72 4.26 18.34 1.00
CA PHE A 72 5.43 17.78 1.71
C PHE A 72 6.65 18.69 1.67
N GLY A 73 6.61 19.81 0.95
CA GLY A 73 7.68 20.80 0.87
C GLY A 73 8.48 20.73 -0.43
N SER A 74 9.21 21.81 -0.73
CA SER A 74 9.83 22.05 -2.05
C SER A 74 10.79 20.97 -2.54
N ASN A 75 11.51 20.29 -1.63
CA ASN A 75 12.48 19.24 -1.96
C ASN A 75 11.99 17.83 -1.60
N ALA A 76 10.67 17.64 -1.54
CA ALA A 76 10.07 16.36 -1.19
C ALA A 76 10.20 15.29 -2.29
N ALA A 77 10.34 15.68 -3.56
CA ALA A 77 10.58 14.74 -4.66
C ALA A 77 12.08 14.57 -4.95
N GLU A 78 12.58 13.34 -4.85
CA GLU A 78 13.88 12.89 -5.31
C GLU A 78 13.69 12.07 -6.59
N SER A 79 13.42 12.75 -7.70
CA SER A 79 13.14 12.14 -9.01
C SER A 79 14.27 12.43 -10.02
N PRO A 80 14.60 11.51 -10.96
CA PRO A 80 15.75 11.66 -11.86
C PRO A 80 15.79 13.01 -12.59
N ASP A 81 14.70 13.41 -13.22
CA ASP A 81 14.55 14.65 -13.99
C ASP A 81 14.82 15.95 -13.19
N ARG A 82 14.91 15.86 -11.87
CA ARG A 82 15.21 16.97 -10.96
C ARG A 82 16.70 17.17 -10.70
N PHE A 83 17.59 16.35 -11.26
CA PHE A 83 19.04 16.44 -11.06
C PHE A 83 19.77 16.65 -12.39
N SER A 84 20.71 17.61 -12.44
CA SER A 84 21.42 18.05 -13.65
C SER A 84 22.41 17.04 -14.27
N GLY A 85 22.50 15.83 -13.71
CA GLY A 85 23.38 14.76 -14.19
C GLY A 85 22.63 13.42 -14.30
N ASP A 86 21.33 13.50 -14.50
CA ASP A 86 20.41 12.36 -14.55
C ASP A 86 19.52 12.48 -15.79
N HIS A 87 18.50 11.61 -15.92
CA HIS A 87 17.57 11.62 -17.05
C HIS A 87 16.63 12.84 -17.05
N GLN A 88 17.10 13.95 -17.60
CA GLN A 88 16.34 15.18 -17.76
C GLN A 88 15.53 15.18 -19.07
N GLY A 89 14.51 16.04 -19.14
CA GLY A 89 13.68 16.22 -20.35
C GLY A 89 12.52 15.24 -20.48
N VAL A 90 12.39 14.28 -19.57
CA VAL A 90 11.28 13.33 -19.47
C VAL A 90 10.72 13.36 -18.05
N ALA A 91 9.40 13.38 -17.91
CA ALA A 91 8.76 13.32 -16.60
C ALA A 91 8.93 11.93 -15.97
N HIS A 92 9.26 11.88 -14.68
CA HIS A 92 9.41 10.63 -13.95
C HIS A 92 8.31 10.41 -12.92
N ILE A 93 7.53 11.45 -12.63
CA ILE A 93 6.27 11.35 -11.92
C ILE A 93 5.22 11.97 -12.83
N GLU A 94 4.26 11.14 -13.24
CA GLU A 94 3.12 11.54 -14.07
C GLU A 94 1.83 11.37 -13.28
N GLU A 95 0.76 11.97 -13.75
CA GLU A 95 -0.59 11.70 -13.26
C GLU A 95 -1.38 10.92 -14.29
N HIS A 96 -2.26 10.05 -13.81
CA HIS A 96 -3.12 9.18 -14.60
C HIS A 96 -4.45 8.99 -13.86
N ARG A 97 -5.43 8.31 -14.48
CA ARG A 97 -6.70 7.94 -13.82
C ARG A 97 -6.96 6.45 -13.93
N ASP A 98 -7.45 5.88 -12.83
CA ASP A 98 -7.97 4.53 -12.75
C ASP A 98 -9.49 4.58 -12.53
N PRO A 99 -10.30 3.75 -13.21
CA PRO A 99 -11.77 3.78 -13.06
C PRO A 99 -12.27 3.54 -11.63
N GLU A 100 -11.56 2.75 -10.84
CA GLU A 100 -11.97 2.38 -9.48
C GLU A 100 -11.29 3.25 -8.42
N ILE A 101 -10.00 3.56 -8.60
CA ILE A 101 -9.22 4.29 -7.61
C ILE A 101 -9.31 5.80 -7.78
N GLY A 102 -9.60 6.28 -9.00
CA GLY A 102 -9.54 7.70 -9.36
C GLY A 102 -8.13 8.13 -9.79
N PRO A 103 -7.79 9.43 -9.64
CA PRO A 103 -6.46 9.94 -9.96
C PRO A 103 -5.34 9.25 -9.18
N TYR A 104 -4.22 9.00 -9.85
CA TYR A 104 -3.01 8.46 -9.23
C TYR A 104 -1.74 9.04 -9.84
N PHE A 105 -0.64 8.96 -9.09
CA PHE A 105 0.69 9.28 -9.56
C PHE A 105 1.37 8.02 -10.10
N ARG A 106 2.02 8.09 -11.26
CA ARG A 106 2.88 7.03 -11.80
C ARG A 106 4.34 7.41 -11.64
N PHE A 107 5.10 6.62 -10.89
CA PHE A 107 6.53 6.80 -10.70
C PHE A 107 7.26 5.87 -11.65
N ILE A 108 8.05 6.43 -12.57
CA ILE A 108 8.72 5.70 -13.65
C ILE A 108 10.23 5.60 -13.35
N LEU A 109 10.84 4.46 -13.70
CA LEU A 109 12.29 4.31 -13.76
C LEU A 109 12.73 3.67 -15.09
N HIS A 110 13.69 4.30 -15.75
CA HIS A 110 14.40 3.82 -16.93
C HIS A 110 15.76 3.26 -16.50
N ARG A 111 15.95 1.94 -16.59
CA ARG A 111 17.12 1.19 -16.13
C ARG A 111 18.45 1.79 -16.61
N ASP A 112 18.50 2.23 -17.86
CA ASP A 112 19.74 2.63 -18.52
C ASP A 112 19.98 4.15 -18.52
N ALA A 113 18.96 4.94 -18.18
CA ALA A 113 19.01 6.41 -18.22
C ALA A 113 18.92 7.05 -16.84
N ASP A 114 18.37 6.38 -15.84
CA ASP A 114 18.14 6.99 -14.53
C ASP A 114 19.23 6.59 -13.53
N GLY A 115 19.54 7.49 -12.61
CA GLY A 115 20.53 7.30 -11.56
C GLY A 115 19.97 7.51 -10.15
N HIS A 116 20.91 7.76 -9.26
CA HIS A 116 20.66 8.14 -7.88
C HIS A 116 21.08 9.60 -7.68
N LYS A 117 20.12 10.52 -7.89
CA LYS A 117 20.34 11.95 -7.68
C LYS A 117 21.45 12.52 -8.59
N GLY A 118 21.41 12.21 -9.87
CA GLY A 118 22.43 12.62 -10.84
C GLY A 118 23.72 11.81 -10.77
N LYS A 119 23.67 10.60 -10.20
CA LYS A 119 24.82 9.69 -10.12
C LYS A 119 24.45 8.28 -10.57
N PHE A 120 25.16 7.77 -11.57
CA PHE A 120 25.03 6.40 -12.07
C PHE A 120 25.94 5.46 -11.28
N ILE A 121 25.42 5.01 -10.14
CA ILE A 121 26.11 4.08 -9.24
C ILE A 121 25.37 2.74 -9.23
N ASP A 122 25.42 2.01 -8.11
CA ASP A 122 24.81 0.70 -7.90
C ASP A 122 23.29 0.73 -7.63
N ARG A 123 22.62 1.87 -7.89
CA ARG A 123 21.21 2.09 -7.58
C ARG A 123 20.54 3.20 -8.39
N GLN A 124 19.22 3.14 -8.45
CA GLN A 124 18.32 4.15 -9.01
C GLN A 124 17.34 4.65 -7.96
N ARG A 125 16.85 5.89 -8.14
CA ARG A 125 15.86 6.48 -7.24
C ARG A 125 14.84 7.31 -8.00
N ASN A 126 13.58 7.03 -7.73
CA ASN A 126 12.47 7.95 -7.94
C ASN A 126 11.54 7.85 -6.72
N GLU A 127 11.63 8.80 -5.79
CA GLU A 127 10.92 8.74 -4.50
C GLU A 127 10.41 10.11 -4.05
N ILE A 128 9.30 10.11 -3.30
CA ILE A 128 8.88 11.23 -2.46
C ILE A 128 9.16 10.95 -0.98
N LYS A 129 9.33 12.01 -0.18
CA LYS A 129 9.69 11.90 1.24
C LYS A 129 9.21 13.08 2.06
N ILE A 130 9.10 12.86 3.37
CA ILE A 130 9.25 13.94 4.35
C ILE A 130 10.75 14.22 4.54
N TYR A 131 11.14 15.47 4.78
CA TYR A 131 12.54 15.86 4.99
C TYR A 131 12.65 17.04 5.97
N GLY A 132 13.88 17.53 6.21
CA GLY A 132 14.12 18.60 7.18
C GLY A 132 13.34 19.89 6.93
N GLY A 133 13.02 20.20 5.67
CA GLY A 133 12.21 21.37 5.29
C GLY A 133 10.71 21.10 5.17
N SER A 134 10.25 19.87 5.41
CA SER A 134 8.82 19.58 5.50
C SER A 134 8.22 20.16 6.79
N PRO A 135 6.89 20.39 6.85
CA PRO A 135 6.21 20.81 8.07
C PRO A 135 6.53 19.89 9.26
N ASP A 136 6.83 20.46 10.43
CA ASP A 136 7.24 19.69 11.62
C ASP A 136 6.21 18.66 12.07
N LYS A 137 4.92 18.97 11.88
CA LYS A 137 3.81 18.06 12.17
C LYS A 137 3.80 16.74 11.38
N LEU A 138 4.69 16.59 10.39
CA LEU A 138 4.86 15.39 9.57
C LEU A 138 6.12 14.60 9.91
N LYS A 139 6.93 15.08 10.86
CA LYS A 139 8.19 14.47 11.28
C LYS A 139 7.94 13.58 12.51
N GLY A 140 8.35 12.33 12.42
CA GLY A 140 8.25 11.37 13.52
C GLY A 140 9.33 11.63 14.55
N TYR A 141 9.09 12.52 15.52
CA TYR A 141 9.98 12.74 16.65
C TYR A 141 9.90 11.61 17.66
N GLU A 142 10.86 11.57 18.60
CA GLU A 142 10.90 10.58 19.66
C GLU A 142 9.56 10.49 20.40
N ASN A 143 9.16 9.25 20.69
CA ASN A 143 7.91 8.84 21.31
C ASN A 143 6.62 9.18 20.54
N SER A 144 6.69 9.80 19.36
CA SER A 144 5.48 10.08 18.58
C SER A 144 4.89 8.83 17.93
N VAL A 145 3.57 8.82 17.75
CA VAL A 145 2.82 7.77 17.07
C VAL A 145 2.27 8.30 15.75
N PHE A 146 2.57 7.59 14.66
CA PHE A 146 2.13 7.94 13.32
C PHE A 146 1.38 6.81 12.63
N GLU A 147 0.42 7.17 11.77
CA GLU A 147 -0.17 6.32 10.74
C GLU A 147 0.17 6.90 9.37
N TYR A 148 0.55 6.00 8.46
CA TYR A 148 0.73 6.27 7.05
C TYR A 148 -0.18 5.33 6.27
N SER A 149 -1.07 5.86 5.45
CA SER A 149 -1.87 5.05 4.53
C SER A 149 -1.75 5.54 3.11
N TRP A 150 -1.72 4.62 2.16
CA TRP A 150 -1.70 4.92 0.74
C TRP A 150 -2.18 3.71 -0.05
N LYS A 151 -2.58 3.94 -1.29
CA LYS A 151 -2.83 2.90 -2.27
C LYS A 151 -1.67 2.85 -3.26
N PHE A 152 -1.30 1.68 -3.73
CA PHE A 152 -0.28 1.53 -4.76
C PHE A 152 -0.53 0.31 -5.64
N ARG A 153 0.00 0.35 -6.86
CA ARG A 153 -0.01 -0.75 -7.81
C ARG A 153 1.37 -0.89 -8.43
N ILE A 154 1.97 -2.06 -8.28
CA ILE A 154 3.26 -2.38 -8.90
C ILE A 154 3.01 -2.79 -10.35
N SER A 155 3.79 -2.29 -11.31
CA SER A 155 3.69 -2.74 -12.70
C SER A 155 3.71 -4.28 -12.79
N GLU A 156 2.79 -4.85 -13.57
CA GLU A 156 2.64 -6.30 -13.72
C GLU A 156 3.95 -6.98 -14.15
N GLN A 157 4.75 -6.30 -14.97
CA GLN A 157 6.01 -6.83 -15.49
C GLN A 157 7.23 -6.45 -14.63
N MET A 158 7.06 -5.78 -13.49
CA MET A 158 8.17 -5.36 -12.64
C MET A 158 8.96 -6.57 -12.15
N GLN A 159 10.23 -6.64 -12.55
CA GLN A 159 11.17 -7.65 -12.09
C GLN A 159 11.97 -7.14 -10.88
N VAL A 160 12.22 -8.06 -9.96
CA VAL A 160 13.09 -7.86 -8.80
C VAL A 160 14.27 -8.82 -8.88
N THR A 161 15.38 -8.44 -8.25
CA THR A 161 16.64 -9.20 -8.28
C THR A 161 16.99 -9.70 -6.89
N ASN A 162 18.14 -10.37 -6.72
CA ASN A 162 18.63 -10.73 -5.39
C ASN A 162 19.02 -9.50 -4.52
N LYS A 163 18.92 -8.29 -5.09
CA LYS A 163 19.18 -7.02 -4.43
C LYS A 163 17.87 -6.31 -4.09
N PHE A 164 17.98 -5.24 -3.32
CA PHE A 164 16.81 -4.53 -2.83
C PHE A 164 16.06 -3.76 -3.93
N THR A 165 14.74 -3.66 -3.78
CA THR A 165 13.84 -2.71 -4.46
C THR A 165 12.87 -2.18 -3.41
N HIS A 166 13.23 -1.09 -2.73
CA HIS A 166 12.41 -0.48 -1.69
C HIS A 166 11.25 0.29 -2.33
N LEU A 167 10.04 -0.01 -1.86
CA LEU A 167 8.79 0.63 -2.27
C LEU A 167 8.25 1.62 -1.22
N PHE A 168 8.56 1.33 0.04
CA PHE A 168 8.30 2.20 1.17
C PHE A 168 9.42 2.05 2.22
N GLN A 169 9.72 3.13 2.93
CA GLN A 169 10.74 3.15 3.98
C GLN A 169 10.29 4.01 5.16
N LEU A 170 10.62 3.58 6.37
CA LEU A 170 10.78 4.46 7.53
C LEU A 170 12.27 4.66 7.75
N LYS A 171 12.77 5.88 7.67
CA LYS A 171 14.20 6.19 7.72
C LYS A 171 14.48 7.33 8.68
N ALA A 172 15.51 7.18 9.50
CA ALA A 172 16.00 8.26 10.36
C ALA A 172 16.58 9.43 9.54
N VAL A 173 16.60 10.60 10.17
CA VAL A 173 17.35 11.79 9.76
C VAL A 173 18.16 12.24 10.97
N GLY A 174 19.48 12.14 10.85
CA GLY A 174 20.41 12.35 11.96
C GLY A 174 20.57 11.11 12.86
N GLY A 175 21.63 11.11 13.67
CA GLY A 175 22.06 9.94 14.43
C GLY A 175 22.63 8.86 13.51
N GLU A 176 22.42 7.59 13.85
CA GLU A 176 22.82 6.46 13.00
C GLU A 176 21.80 6.21 11.87
N ASP A 177 21.85 7.05 10.84
CA ASP A 177 20.86 7.06 9.75
C ASP A 177 21.35 6.38 8.45
N SER A 178 22.41 5.57 8.53
CA SER A 178 23.04 4.92 7.37
C SER A 178 22.07 4.01 6.58
N MET A 179 21.18 3.30 7.28
CA MET A 179 20.15 2.43 6.69
C MET A 179 18.73 2.84 7.08
N PRO A 180 17.69 2.43 6.33
CA PRO A 180 16.30 2.56 6.78
C PRO A 180 16.05 1.70 8.02
N ILE A 181 15.09 2.08 8.85
CA ILE A 181 14.64 1.31 10.03
C ILE A 181 13.68 0.20 9.59
N ILE A 182 12.68 0.56 8.78
CA ILE A 182 11.72 -0.36 8.16
C ILE A 182 11.77 -0.21 6.65
N THR A 183 11.62 -1.32 5.92
CA THR A 183 11.39 -1.30 4.47
C THR A 183 10.28 -2.26 4.07
N LEU A 184 9.43 -1.82 3.13
CA LEU A 184 8.66 -2.72 2.27
C LEU A 184 9.45 -2.85 0.97
N THR A 185 9.93 -4.06 0.65
CA THR A 185 10.91 -4.25 -0.42
C THR A 185 10.64 -5.49 -1.25
N GLY A 186 10.75 -5.36 -2.57
CA GLY A 186 10.84 -6.48 -3.48
C GLY A 186 12.27 -7.04 -3.53
N ASN A 187 12.39 -8.37 -3.60
CA ASN A 187 13.65 -9.08 -3.89
C ASN A 187 13.43 -10.56 -4.24
N THR A 188 14.43 -11.16 -4.85
CA THR A 188 14.55 -12.59 -5.11
C THR A 188 15.40 -13.24 -4.01
N ARG A 189 14.95 -14.36 -3.47
CA ARG A 189 15.72 -15.24 -2.57
C ARG A 189 15.62 -16.66 -3.06
N ASN A 190 16.75 -17.34 -3.18
CA ASN A 190 16.81 -18.75 -3.61
C ASN A 190 16.00 -18.99 -4.91
N GLY A 191 16.11 -18.07 -5.87
CA GLY A 191 15.39 -18.12 -7.15
C GLY A 191 13.92 -17.71 -7.11
N LYS A 192 13.35 -17.37 -5.95
CA LYS A 192 11.94 -16.97 -5.79
C LYS A 192 11.81 -15.48 -5.52
N SER A 193 11.13 -14.76 -6.40
CA SER A 193 10.75 -13.36 -6.17
C SER A 193 9.78 -13.26 -4.98
N GLY A 194 9.85 -12.15 -4.25
CA GLY A 194 8.94 -11.91 -3.13
C GLY A 194 8.95 -10.46 -2.68
N ILE A 195 7.92 -10.12 -1.92
CA ILE A 195 7.82 -8.86 -1.19
C ILE A 195 8.08 -9.12 0.29
N GLU A 196 8.90 -8.27 0.92
CA GLU A 196 9.32 -8.41 2.31
C GLU A 196 9.05 -7.14 3.10
N VAL A 197 8.66 -7.34 4.35
CA VAL A 197 8.75 -6.32 5.40
C VAL A 197 10.01 -6.60 6.19
N ARG A 198 10.92 -5.63 6.28
CA ARG A 198 12.20 -5.79 6.99
C ARG A 198 12.36 -4.74 8.07
N HIS A 199 12.99 -5.15 9.17
CA HIS A 199 13.49 -4.27 10.23
C HIS A 199 15.02 -4.33 10.32
N SER A 200 15.66 -3.19 10.50
CA SER A 200 17.11 -3.02 10.38
C SER A 200 17.69 -2.24 11.59
N PRO A 201 17.97 -2.93 12.72
CA PRO A 201 18.61 -2.37 13.93
C PRO A 201 20.13 -2.14 13.78
N LEU A 202 20.60 -1.71 12.61
CA LEU A 202 22.01 -1.43 12.27
C LEU A 202 22.94 -2.65 12.20
N VAL A 203 22.82 -3.62 13.11
CA VAL A 203 23.71 -4.79 13.17
C VAL A 203 23.29 -5.88 12.17
N LYS A 204 22.01 -6.26 12.19
CA LYS A 204 21.48 -7.33 11.34
C LYS A 204 20.06 -7.00 10.90
N THR A 205 19.81 -7.02 9.60
CA THR A 205 18.46 -6.88 9.06
C THR A 205 17.67 -8.18 9.24
N ASN A 206 16.48 -8.05 9.82
CA ASN A 206 15.52 -9.12 10.01
C ASN A 206 14.39 -9.00 8.98
N VAL A 207 13.94 -10.14 8.44
CA VAL A 207 12.72 -10.20 7.63
C VAL A 207 11.57 -10.51 8.59
N LEU A 208 10.67 -9.54 8.79
CA LEU A 208 9.51 -9.69 9.66
C LEU A 208 8.42 -10.54 8.98
N ALA A 209 8.21 -10.30 7.68
CA ALA A 209 7.29 -11.08 6.87
C ALA A 209 7.76 -11.11 5.41
N ARG A 210 7.41 -12.19 4.70
CA ARG A 210 7.64 -12.36 3.27
C ARG A 210 6.43 -13.03 2.63
N ASN A 211 6.05 -12.56 1.45
CA ASN A 211 5.06 -13.19 0.59
C ASN A 211 5.55 -13.29 -0.85
N ASP A 212 4.86 -14.10 -1.65
CA ASP A 212 5.14 -14.22 -3.08
C ASP A 212 4.93 -12.88 -3.79
N TRP A 213 5.83 -12.55 -4.71
CA TRP A 213 5.77 -11.33 -5.51
C TRP A 213 4.55 -11.30 -6.42
N HIS A 214 4.10 -12.47 -6.89
CA HIS A 214 2.96 -12.55 -7.79
C HIS A 214 1.64 -12.11 -7.12
N LEU A 215 1.57 -12.10 -5.79
CA LEU A 215 0.40 -11.60 -5.06
C LEU A 215 0.22 -10.07 -5.17
N VAL A 216 1.27 -9.34 -5.55
CA VAL A 216 1.28 -7.87 -5.54
C VAL A 216 1.42 -7.22 -6.92
N GLN A 217 1.87 -7.96 -7.94
CA GLN A 217 2.07 -7.43 -9.29
C GLN A 217 0.74 -7.14 -9.99
N GLY A 218 0.61 -5.96 -10.59
CA GLY A 218 -0.56 -5.54 -11.37
C GLY A 218 -1.82 -5.28 -10.53
N GLN A 219 -1.76 -5.46 -9.22
CA GLN A 219 -2.91 -5.32 -8.32
C GLN A 219 -2.87 -3.98 -7.57
N TRP A 220 -4.01 -3.34 -7.40
CA TRP A 220 -4.14 -2.26 -6.44
C TRP A 220 -4.15 -2.81 -5.01
N LEU A 221 -3.26 -2.25 -4.19
CA LEU A 221 -3.08 -2.60 -2.80
C LEU A 221 -3.29 -1.36 -1.93
N GLU A 222 -3.90 -1.53 -0.77
CA GLU A 222 -3.94 -0.52 0.28
C GLU A 222 -3.00 -0.92 1.41
N ALA A 223 -2.06 -0.03 1.72
CA ALA A 223 -1.15 -0.17 2.84
C ALA A 223 -1.58 0.77 3.96
N VAL A 224 -1.59 0.25 5.20
CA VAL A 224 -1.71 1.03 6.43
C VAL A 224 -0.57 0.65 7.35
N VAL A 225 0.35 1.58 7.56
CA VAL A 225 1.47 1.46 8.48
C VAL A 225 1.17 2.29 9.71
N LYS A 226 1.37 1.72 10.90
CA LYS A 226 1.46 2.50 12.14
C LYS A 226 2.78 2.23 12.84
N ALA A 227 3.32 3.24 13.52
CA ALA A 227 4.57 3.11 14.26
C ALA A 227 4.63 4.05 15.46
N GLN A 228 5.28 3.60 16.52
CA GLN A 228 5.79 4.43 17.61
C GLN A 228 7.31 4.53 17.52
N TYR A 229 7.84 5.75 17.56
CA TYR A 229 9.26 6.00 17.41
C TYR A 229 9.99 6.09 18.75
N SER A 230 10.46 4.96 19.26
CA SER A 230 11.33 4.87 20.44
C SER A 230 12.33 3.71 20.30
N ASP A 231 13.32 3.63 21.18
CA ASP A 231 14.30 2.53 21.21
C ASP A 231 13.63 1.16 21.46
N GLN A 232 12.48 1.16 22.14
CA GLN A 232 11.60 0.00 22.35
C GLN A 232 10.19 0.32 21.83
N GLY A 233 10.13 0.70 20.55
CA GLY A 233 8.89 1.06 19.89
C GLY A 233 8.14 -0.15 19.33
N TRP A 234 7.13 0.15 18.54
CA TRP A 234 6.34 -0.86 17.83
C TRP A 234 6.06 -0.42 16.40
N PHE A 235 5.77 -1.42 15.57
CA PHE A 235 5.44 -1.26 14.16
C PHE A 235 4.30 -2.19 13.79
N SER A 236 3.35 -1.69 13.00
CA SER A 236 2.34 -2.53 12.36
C SER A 236 2.21 -2.22 10.88
N LEU A 237 1.89 -3.24 10.09
CA LEU A 237 1.52 -3.11 8.69
C LEU A 237 0.31 -3.99 8.39
N SER A 238 -0.73 -3.37 7.81
CA SER A 238 -1.72 -4.07 7.01
C SER A 238 -1.47 -3.78 5.54
N LEU A 239 -1.47 -4.82 4.70
CA LEU A 239 -1.40 -4.71 3.25
C LEU A 239 -2.50 -5.57 2.64
N THR A 240 -3.47 -4.94 2.00
CA THR A 240 -4.68 -5.61 1.49
C THR A 240 -4.82 -5.39 0.00
N ARG A 241 -5.09 -6.45 -0.76
CA ARG A 241 -5.45 -6.34 -2.18
C ARG A 241 -6.90 -5.89 -2.31
N LEU A 242 -7.12 -4.86 -3.12
CA LEU A 242 -8.43 -4.20 -3.20
C LEU A 242 -9.46 -4.98 -4.04
N SER A 243 -9.02 -5.78 -5.01
CA SER A 243 -9.92 -6.51 -5.91
C SER A 243 -10.74 -7.60 -5.22
N ASP A 244 -10.21 -8.22 -4.17
CA ASP A 244 -10.86 -9.32 -3.45
C ASP A 244 -10.75 -9.25 -1.92
N GLY A 245 -10.16 -8.18 -1.38
CA GLY A 245 -9.95 -8.03 0.06
C GLY A 245 -8.89 -8.96 0.65
N HIS A 246 -8.11 -9.67 -0.17
CA HIS A 246 -7.10 -10.60 0.31
C HIS A 246 -6.00 -9.87 1.09
N GLN A 247 -5.81 -10.25 2.35
CA GLN A 247 -4.81 -9.65 3.22
C GLN A 247 -3.43 -10.29 3.00
N ILE A 248 -2.53 -9.56 2.33
CA ILE A 248 -1.17 -10.01 2.02
C ILE A 248 -0.29 -9.93 3.28
N PHE A 249 -0.39 -8.83 4.03
CA PHE A 249 0.27 -8.71 5.33
C PHE A 249 -0.71 -8.23 6.39
N ASN A 250 -0.57 -8.80 7.59
CA ASN A 250 -1.17 -8.33 8.82
C ASN A 250 -0.19 -8.63 9.95
N LEU A 251 0.60 -7.64 10.35
CA LEU A 251 1.60 -7.86 11.39
C LEU A 251 1.66 -6.67 12.35
N HIS A 252 1.95 -7.01 13.59
CA HIS A 252 2.26 -6.08 14.68
C HIS A 252 3.47 -6.63 15.40
N GLU A 253 4.54 -5.86 15.43
CA GLU A 253 5.77 -6.16 16.15
C GLU A 253 6.01 -5.14 17.26
N ASN A 254 6.32 -5.62 18.45
CA ASN A 254 6.65 -4.80 19.62
C ASN A 254 8.14 -4.88 19.93
N ASN A 255 8.62 -4.02 20.83
CA ASN A 255 10.02 -3.98 21.28
C ASN A 255 11.01 -3.88 20.11
N LEU A 256 10.63 -3.17 19.06
CA LEU A 256 11.50 -2.89 17.93
C LEU A 256 12.29 -1.62 18.19
N ASP A 257 13.54 -1.67 17.81
CA ASP A 257 14.40 -0.51 17.73
C ASP A 257 13.96 0.41 16.57
N MET A 258 13.14 1.42 16.91
CA MET A 258 12.43 2.31 15.98
C MET A 258 12.93 3.76 16.00
N TRP A 259 14.03 4.03 16.72
CA TRP A 259 14.58 5.36 16.92
C TRP A 259 16.09 5.39 16.76
N ARG A 260 16.62 6.46 16.18
CA ARG A 260 18.08 6.66 15.98
C ARG A 260 18.56 8.00 16.52
N GLY A 261 17.63 8.80 17.04
CA GLY A 261 17.92 10.18 17.38
C GLY A 261 18.68 10.28 18.69
N ASN A 262 19.63 11.22 18.75
CA ASN A 262 20.35 11.59 19.97
C ASN A 262 20.26 13.10 20.24
N THR A 263 19.48 13.83 19.43
CA THR A 263 19.15 15.25 19.62
C THR A 263 17.69 15.50 19.27
N SER A 264 17.14 16.61 19.79
CA SER A 264 15.75 17.03 19.51
C SER A 264 15.47 17.40 18.06
N LYS A 265 16.51 17.54 17.22
CA LYS A 265 16.37 17.82 15.79
C LYS A 265 16.20 16.56 14.94
N HIS A 266 16.51 15.38 15.49
CA HIS A 266 16.41 14.12 14.76
C HIS A 266 14.96 13.68 14.67
N PHE A 267 14.63 12.92 13.63
CA PHE A 267 13.30 12.40 13.40
C PHE A 267 13.33 11.20 12.46
N VAL A 268 12.26 10.40 12.48
CA VAL A 268 11.98 9.36 11.48
C VAL A 268 11.04 9.92 10.43
N ARG A 269 11.30 9.60 9.17
CA ARG A 269 10.47 10.01 8.03
C ARG A 269 9.97 8.82 7.22
N PRO A 270 8.77 8.91 6.64
CA PRO A 270 8.37 8.03 5.56
C PRO A 270 9.02 8.44 4.23
N LYS A 271 9.23 7.45 3.37
CA LYS A 271 9.56 7.61 1.96
C LYS A 271 8.74 6.63 1.12
N TRP A 272 8.28 7.07 -0.05
CA TRP A 272 7.52 6.25 -1.01
C TRP A 272 8.11 6.40 -2.41
N GLY A 273 8.11 5.33 -3.19
CA GLY A 273 8.54 5.36 -4.59
C GLY A 273 9.32 4.11 -4.96
N ILE A 274 10.28 4.24 -5.88
CA ILE A 274 11.14 3.14 -6.31
C ILE A 274 12.58 3.50 -6.00
N TYR A 275 13.17 2.79 -5.04
CA TYR A 275 14.60 2.85 -4.75
C TYR A 275 15.20 1.46 -4.84
N ARG A 276 15.85 1.18 -5.98
CA ARG A 276 16.31 -0.17 -6.34
C ARG A 276 17.80 -0.21 -6.61
N SER A 277 18.41 -1.36 -6.35
CA SER A 277 19.77 -1.63 -6.78
C SER A 277 19.82 -1.98 -8.27
N THR A 278 20.88 -1.54 -8.95
CA THR A 278 21.20 -1.86 -10.35
C THR A 278 22.39 -2.81 -10.50
N VAL A 279 22.89 -3.41 -9.41
CA VAL A 279 24.01 -4.37 -9.46
C VAL A 279 23.70 -5.57 -10.39
N GLU A 280 22.44 -5.99 -10.45
CA GLU A 280 21.97 -7.03 -11.38
C GLU A 280 21.09 -6.44 -12.50
N ALA A 281 21.48 -5.29 -13.07
CA ALA A 281 20.69 -4.57 -14.07
C ALA A 281 20.23 -5.41 -15.27
N HIS A 282 21.04 -6.38 -15.72
CA HIS A 282 20.68 -7.29 -16.82
C HIS A 282 19.40 -8.13 -16.55
N LYS A 283 18.97 -8.25 -15.29
CA LYS A 283 17.72 -8.93 -14.88
C LYS A 283 16.54 -7.98 -14.70
N LEU A 284 16.75 -6.68 -14.87
CA LEU A 284 15.72 -5.65 -14.75
C LEU A 284 15.18 -5.30 -16.13
N LYS A 285 13.88 -5.00 -16.19
CA LYS A 285 13.24 -4.42 -17.38
C LYS A 285 13.84 -3.04 -17.70
N PRO A 286 13.94 -2.67 -19.00
CA PRO A 286 14.40 -1.35 -19.41
C PRO A 286 13.61 -0.21 -18.78
N GLU A 287 12.31 -0.40 -18.62
CA GLU A 287 11.42 0.55 -17.95
C GLU A 287 10.55 -0.20 -16.93
N THR A 288 10.22 0.46 -15.84
CA THR A 288 9.23 -0.02 -14.87
C THR A 288 8.55 1.15 -14.20
N HIS A 289 7.41 0.89 -13.57
CA HIS A 289 6.71 1.90 -12.79
C HIS A 289 5.99 1.31 -11.58
N VAL A 290 5.67 2.19 -10.64
CA VAL A 290 4.76 1.94 -9.53
C VAL A 290 3.80 3.11 -9.45
N ASP A 291 2.51 2.79 -9.41
CA ASP A 291 1.43 3.76 -9.29
C ASP A 291 1.11 3.97 -7.81
N PHE A 292 0.78 5.19 -7.40
CA PHE A 292 0.44 5.55 -6.02
C PHE A 292 -0.75 6.51 -5.97
N ALA A 293 -1.65 6.30 -5.01
CA ALA A 293 -2.81 7.15 -4.79
C ALA A 293 -3.10 7.33 -3.30
N ASN A 294 -3.84 8.39 -2.99
CA ASN A 294 -4.49 8.59 -1.68
C ASN A 294 -3.53 8.53 -0.49
N PHE A 295 -2.40 9.23 -0.56
CA PHE A 295 -1.47 9.29 0.56
C PHE A 295 -2.10 10.05 1.72
N GLN A 296 -1.93 9.52 2.92
CA GLN A 296 -2.33 10.13 4.17
C GLN A 296 -1.25 9.91 5.22
N VAL A 297 -0.91 10.99 5.91
CA VAL A 297 -0.11 10.97 7.13
C VAL A 297 -0.99 11.46 8.26
N LYS A 298 -0.98 10.75 9.40
CA LYS A 298 -1.62 11.19 10.64
C LYS A 298 -0.65 11.01 11.80
N GLN A 299 -0.63 11.99 12.69
CA GLN A 299 0.00 11.89 14.00
C GLN A 299 -1.08 11.78 15.07
N PHE A 300 -0.86 10.93 16.06
CA PHE A 300 -1.76 10.75 17.19
C PHE A 300 -1.18 11.35 18.46
N ALA A 301 -2.08 11.78 19.35
CA ALA A 301 -1.69 12.10 20.72
C ALA A 301 -1.19 10.83 21.41
N ASN A 302 -0.05 10.94 22.10
CA ASN A 302 0.37 9.90 23.03
C ASN A 302 -0.66 9.82 24.17
N LYS A 303 -0.97 8.59 24.60
CA LYS A 303 -1.78 8.35 25.79
C LYS A 303 -1.00 8.71 27.05
#